data_AF-A0A4R5G2Q9-F1
#
_entry.id   AF-A0A4R5G2Q9-F1
#
_cell.length_a   1.000
_cell.length_b   1.000
_cell.length_c   1.000
_cell.angle_alpha   90.00
_cell.angle_beta   90.00
_cell.angle_gamma   90.00
#
_symmetry.space_group_name_H-M   'P 1'
#
loop_
_entity.id
_entity.type
_entity.pdbx_description
1 polymer ?
#
loop_
_entity_poly.entity_id
_entity_poly.type
_entity_poly.pdbx_seq_one_letter_code
_entity_poly.pdbx_strand_id
1 'polypeptide(L)'
;MVTIKDVAAKAGVNPSTVSRVLKDNKSISQKTKDKVRKAMAELGYVPNVAAQMLASGLTYNVGLIFPPLITPDRLNEPFFMQILSTITSEAKLNDFTVSIATGMTVDELEEQVKLMYRQKRVDGFIILYS
;
A
#
# COMPACT_ATOMS: atom_id res chain seq x y z
N MET A 1 6.28 19.42 13.73
CA MET A 1 6.34 18.10 13.07
C MET A 1 7.54 18.13 12.13
N VAL A 2 8.39 17.11 12.15
CA VAL A 2 9.56 17.05 11.27
C VAL A 2 9.13 16.70 9.84
N THR A 3 9.66 17.41 8.86
CA THR A 3 9.35 17.26 7.45
C THR A 3 10.53 16.70 6.65
N ILE A 4 10.28 16.30 5.40
CA ILE A 4 11.34 15.86 4.50
C ILE A 4 12.39 16.96 4.24
N LYS A 5 11.99 18.24 4.33
CA LYS A 5 12.89 19.38 4.17
C LYS A 5 13.87 19.50 5.34
N ASP A 6 13.39 19.25 6.56
CA ASP A 6 14.22 19.29 7.77
C ASP A 6 15.25 18.16 7.76
N VAL A 7 14.84 16.96 7.33
CA VAL A 7 15.76 15.83 7.11
C VAL A 7 16.80 16.19 6.05
N ALA A 8 16.39 16.80 4.93
CA ALA A 8 17.32 17.17 3.86
C ALA A 8 18.35 18.19 4.34
N ALA A 9 17.91 19.23 5.08
CA ALA A 9 18.79 20.23 5.67
C ALA A 9 19.81 19.60 6.62
N LYS A 10 19.35 18.73 7.53
CA LYS A 10 20.24 18.04 8.48
C LYS A 10 21.21 17.08 7.81
N ALA A 11 20.76 16.35 6.79
CA ALA A 11 21.61 15.46 6.01
C ALA A 11 22.48 16.21 4.97
N GLY A 12 22.29 17.51 4.78
CA GLY A 12 23.02 18.31 3.78
C GLY A 12 22.78 17.82 2.35
N VAL A 13 21.53 17.48 2.00
CA VAL A 13 21.12 17.03 0.66
C VAL A 13 19.85 17.76 0.22
N ASN A 14 19.49 17.66 -1.05
CA ASN A 14 18.22 18.18 -1.55
C ASN A 14 17.04 17.30 -1.07
N PRO A 15 15.84 17.84 -0.80
CA PRO A 15 14.63 17.05 -0.50
C PRO A 15 14.35 15.93 -1.52
N SER A 16 14.66 16.13 -2.79
CA SER A 16 14.51 15.09 -3.82
C SER A 16 15.43 13.88 -3.59
N THR A 17 16.62 14.09 -3.02
CA THR A 17 17.54 13.02 -2.61
C THR A 17 16.95 12.22 -1.45
N VAL A 18 16.36 12.89 -0.45
CA VAL A 18 15.69 12.21 0.66
C VAL A 18 14.53 11.35 0.14
N SER A 19 13.72 11.88 -0.78
CA SER A 19 12.63 11.11 -1.41
C SER A 19 13.14 9.86 -2.13
N ARG A 20 14.27 9.95 -2.84
CA ARG A 20 14.91 8.80 -3.51
C ARG A 20 15.48 7.79 -2.51
N VAL A 21 16.02 8.24 -1.37
CA VAL A 21 16.49 7.34 -0.30
C VAL A 21 15.32 6.58 0.33
N LEU A 22 14.17 7.25 0.54
CA LEU A 22 12.95 6.60 1.06
C LEU A 22 12.46 5.48 0.14
N LYS A 23 12.65 5.61 -1.17
CA LYS A 23 12.33 4.59 -2.19
C LYS A 23 13.49 3.61 -2.47
N ASP A 24 14.51 3.62 -1.63
CA ASP A 24 15.77 2.87 -1.77
C ASP A 24 16.42 2.93 -3.17
N ASN A 25 16.27 4.04 -3.88
CA ASN A 25 16.65 4.17 -5.28
C ASN A 25 18.14 3.83 -5.50
N LYS A 26 18.42 2.95 -6.48
CA LYS A 26 19.77 2.46 -6.82
C LYS A 26 20.75 3.57 -7.25
N SER A 27 20.25 4.70 -7.73
CA SER A 27 21.10 5.83 -8.14
C SER A 27 21.74 6.58 -6.97
N ILE A 28 21.35 6.29 -5.72
CA ILE A 28 21.88 6.96 -4.53
C ILE A 28 22.92 6.07 -3.86
N SER A 29 24.12 6.62 -3.65
CA SER A 29 25.20 5.90 -2.97
C SER A 29 24.79 5.43 -1.58
N GLN A 30 25.30 4.28 -1.14
CA GLN A 30 25.03 3.76 0.20
C GLN A 30 25.39 4.78 1.29
N LYS A 31 26.54 5.45 1.14
CA LYS A 31 26.98 6.54 2.02
C LYS A 31 25.93 7.63 2.19
N THR A 32 25.28 8.05 1.10
CA THR A 32 24.20 9.06 1.16
C THR A 32 22.94 8.49 1.79
N LYS A 33 22.56 7.25 1.48
CA LYS A 33 21.42 6.57 2.10
C LYS A 33 21.57 6.52 3.63
N ASP A 34 22.75 6.13 4.10
CA ASP A 34 23.05 6.02 5.54
C ASP A 34 23.01 7.39 6.23
N LYS A 35 23.58 8.43 5.59
CA LYS A 35 23.53 9.81 6.11
C LYS A 35 22.10 10.32 6.30
N VAL A 36 21.24 10.05 5.31
CA VAL A 36 19.83 10.45 5.37
C VAL A 36 19.08 9.65 6.43
N ARG A 37 19.25 8.33 6.47
CA ARG A 37 18.61 7.46 7.48
C ARG A 37 19.01 7.87 8.90
N LYS A 38 20.27 8.21 9.13
CA LYS A 38 20.75 8.76 10.41
C LYS A 38 20.05 10.07 10.76
N ALA A 39 19.95 11.02 9.82
CA ALA A 39 19.25 12.28 10.05
C ALA A 39 17.76 12.08 10.37
N MET A 40 17.09 11.13 9.70
CA MET A 40 15.70 10.76 9.99
C MET A 40 15.56 10.23 11.42
N ALA A 41 16.40 9.29 11.82
CA ALA A 41 16.37 8.70 13.16
C ALA A 41 16.59 9.75 14.25
N GLU A 42 17.60 10.62 14.09
CA GLU A 42 17.90 11.67 15.06
C GLU A 42 16.81 12.75 15.17
N LEU A 43 16.03 12.96 14.10
CA LEU A 43 14.92 13.90 14.12
C LEU A 43 13.58 13.24 14.49
N GLY A 44 13.52 11.91 14.59
CA GLY A 44 12.26 11.18 14.74
C GLY A 44 11.33 11.35 13.52
N TYR A 45 11.89 11.52 12.31
CA TYR A 45 11.08 11.66 11.11
C TYR A 45 10.44 10.32 10.72
N VAL A 46 9.11 10.31 10.63
CA VAL A 46 8.33 9.19 10.11
C VAL A 46 7.78 9.60 8.73
N PRO A 47 8.01 8.80 7.67
CA PRO A 47 7.46 9.08 6.35
C PRO A 47 5.94 9.18 6.39
N ASN A 48 5.40 10.21 5.73
CA ASN A 48 3.95 10.37 5.59
C ASN A 48 3.46 9.54 4.39
N VAL A 49 2.77 8.44 4.67
CA VAL A 49 2.23 7.53 3.65
C VAL A 49 1.24 8.25 2.72
N ALA A 50 0.37 9.12 3.24
CA ALA A 50 -0.58 9.87 2.41
C ALA A 50 0.14 10.81 1.42
N ALA A 51 1.23 11.44 1.84
CA ALA A 51 2.07 12.25 0.96
C ALA A 51 2.80 11.40 -0.10
N GLN A 52 3.22 10.18 0.25
CA GLN A 52 3.80 9.24 -0.72
C GLN A 52 2.78 8.79 -1.75
N MET A 53 1.57 8.41 -1.32
CA MET A 53 0.48 8.01 -2.21
C MET A 53 0.09 9.14 -3.17
N LEU A 54 0.00 10.38 -2.67
CA LEU A 54 -0.28 11.54 -3.50
C LEU A 54 0.81 11.78 -4.55
N ALA A 55 2.08 11.61 -4.16
CA ALA A 55 3.22 11.81 -5.06
C ALA A 55 3.41 10.69 -6.09
N SER A 56 3.11 9.43 -5.74
CA SER A 56 3.17 8.30 -6.68
C SER A 56 1.91 8.18 -7.53
N GLY A 57 0.78 8.69 -7.03
CA GLY A 57 -0.54 8.40 -7.59
C GLY A 57 -0.97 6.94 -7.40
N LEU A 58 -0.29 6.20 -6.52
CA LEU A 58 -0.57 4.80 -6.19
C LEU A 58 -1.02 4.70 -4.74
N THR A 59 -2.02 3.87 -4.44
CA THR A 59 -2.49 3.64 -3.06
C THR A 59 -1.77 2.53 -2.33
N TYR A 60 -0.95 1.73 -3.03
CA TYR A 60 -0.32 0.53 -2.47
C TYR A 60 -1.38 -0.36 -1.79
N ASN A 61 -2.52 -0.52 -2.45
CA ASN A 61 -3.64 -1.29 -1.95
C ASN A 61 -4.24 -2.11 -3.10
N VAL A 62 -4.44 -3.41 -2.87
CA VAL A 62 -5.05 -4.31 -3.84
C VAL A 62 -6.47 -4.67 -3.41
N GLY A 63 -7.42 -4.62 -4.35
CA GLY A 63 -8.78 -5.07 -4.13
C GLY A 63 -8.87 -6.58 -4.26
N LEU A 64 -9.44 -7.27 -3.28
CA LEU A 64 -9.76 -8.69 -3.38
C LEU A 64 -11.26 -8.86 -3.57
N ILE A 65 -11.66 -9.40 -4.72
CA ILE A 65 -13.06 -9.58 -5.10
C ILE A 65 -13.46 -11.02 -4.76
N PHE A 66 -14.39 -11.16 -3.81
CA PHE A 66 -15.05 -12.42 -3.54
C PHE A 66 -16.29 -12.56 -4.44
N PRO A 67 -16.56 -13.75 -5.00
CA PRO A 67 -17.76 -13.97 -5.77
C PRO A 67 -18.99 -13.80 -4.86
N PRO A 68 -20.15 -13.43 -5.41
CA PRO A 68 -21.35 -13.19 -4.61
C PRO A 68 -21.62 -14.36 -3.67
N LEU A 69 -21.79 -14.05 -2.40
CA LEU A 69 -21.96 -15.03 -1.34
C LEU A 69 -23.40 -15.57 -1.40
N ILE A 70 -23.66 -16.49 -2.33
CA ILE A 70 -24.98 -17.12 -2.50
C ILE A 70 -25.38 -17.95 -1.26
N THR A 71 -24.40 -18.32 -0.42
CA THR A 71 -24.62 -19.04 0.84
C THR A 71 -23.70 -18.52 1.95
N PRO A 72 -24.22 -18.24 3.17
CA PRO A 72 -23.43 -17.78 4.32
C PRO A 72 -22.23 -18.68 4.65
N ASP A 73 -22.34 -19.98 4.37
CA ASP A 73 -21.33 -20.99 4.70
C ASP A 73 -20.03 -20.87 3.87
N ARG A 74 -20.07 -20.17 2.72
CA ARG A 74 -18.88 -20.04 1.87
C ARG A 74 -17.77 -19.20 2.49
N LEU A 75 -18.07 -18.28 3.40
CA LEU A 75 -17.03 -17.55 4.15
C LEU A 75 -16.36 -18.42 5.23
N ASN A 76 -17.01 -19.51 5.65
CA ASN A 76 -16.49 -20.44 6.65
C ASN A 76 -15.64 -21.56 6.05
N GLU A 77 -15.56 -21.65 4.72
CA GLU A 77 -14.71 -22.62 4.04
C GLU A 77 -13.23 -22.30 4.32
N PRO A 78 -12.48 -23.22 4.95
CA PRO A 78 -11.08 -23.02 5.32
C PRO A 78 -10.19 -22.58 4.15
N PHE A 79 -10.58 -22.94 2.93
CA PHE A 79 -9.91 -22.57 1.69
C PHE A 79 -9.80 -21.05 1.48
N PHE A 80 -10.85 -20.27 1.75
CA PHE A 80 -10.81 -18.82 1.53
C PHE A 80 -9.95 -18.10 2.56
N MET A 81 -9.99 -18.54 3.81
CA MET A 81 -9.13 -17.99 4.87
C MET A 81 -7.65 -18.24 4.58
N GLN A 82 -7.32 -19.41 4.01
CA GLN A 82 -5.96 -19.71 3.57
C GLN A 82 -5.51 -18.79 2.44
N ILE A 83 -6.34 -18.62 1.40
CA ILE A 83 -6.06 -17.69 0.29
C ILE A 83 -5.88 -16.26 0.80
N LEU A 84 -6.81 -15.77 1.63
CA LEU A 84 -6.75 -14.42 2.20
C LEU A 84 -5.47 -14.22 3.02
N SER A 85 -5.11 -15.21 3.86
CA SER A 85 -3.89 -15.18 4.66
C SER A 85 -2.64 -15.11 3.78
N THR A 86 -2.57 -15.90 2.72
CA THR A 86 -1.46 -15.89 1.77
C THR A 86 -1.36 -14.55 1.03
N ILE A 87 -2.47 -14.04 0.48
CA ILE A 87 -2.49 -12.76 -0.24
C ILE A 87 -2.10 -11.60 0.69
N THR A 88 -2.65 -11.56 1.91
CA THR A 88 -2.34 -10.48 2.87
C THR A 88 -0.90 -10.55 3.38
N SER A 89 -0.36 -11.76 3.57
CA SER A 89 1.06 -11.94 3.94
C SER A 89 1.99 -11.45 2.83
N GLU A 90 1.72 -11.82 1.57
CA GLU A 90 2.53 -11.39 0.43
C GLU A 90 2.40 -9.88 0.17
N ALA A 91 1.19 -9.32 0.28
CA ALA A 91 0.97 -7.89 0.16
C ALA A 91 1.79 -7.12 1.20
N LYS A 92 1.80 -7.57 2.46
CA LYS A 92 2.58 -6.96 3.53
C LYS A 92 4.08 -6.96 3.24
N LEU A 93 4.63 -8.04 2.67
CA LEU A 93 6.05 -8.11 2.30
C LEU A 93 6.45 -7.07 1.25
N ASN A 94 5.48 -6.58 0.48
CA ASN A 94 5.67 -5.60 -0.58
C ASN A 94 5.17 -4.18 -0.20
N ASP A 95 4.87 -3.94 1.08
CA ASP A 95 4.27 -2.69 1.59
C ASP A 95 2.88 -2.36 1.00
N PHE A 96 2.12 -3.39 0.60
CA PHE A 96 0.73 -3.27 0.14
C PHE A 96 -0.27 -3.61 1.25
N THR A 97 -1.45 -2.99 1.16
CA THR A 97 -2.64 -3.36 1.91
C THR A 97 -3.64 -4.11 1.03
N VAL A 98 -4.61 -4.78 1.64
CA VAL A 98 -5.66 -5.52 0.92
C VAL A 98 -7.02 -4.99 1.38
N SER A 99 -7.88 -4.63 0.42
CA SER A 99 -9.26 -4.23 0.66
C SER A 99 -10.22 -5.23 0.02
N ILE A 100 -11.24 -5.66 0.76
CA ILE A 100 -12.16 -6.71 0.32
C ILE A 100 -13.40 -6.08 -0.33
N ALA A 101 -13.77 -6.57 -1.51
CA ALA A 101 -15.05 -6.32 -2.16
C ALA A 101 -15.92 -7.58 -2.11
N THR A 102 -17.13 -7.45 -1.61
CA THR A 102 -18.12 -8.52 -1.47
C THR A 102 -19.52 -7.96 -1.71
N GLY A 103 -20.47 -8.81 -2.10
CA GLY A 103 -21.88 -8.48 -2.30
C GLY A 103 -22.76 -9.72 -2.16
N MET A 104 -24.03 -9.54 -1.83
CA MET A 104 -25.02 -10.63 -1.84
C MET A 104 -25.48 -10.95 -3.27
N THR A 105 -25.39 -9.97 -4.17
CA THR A 105 -25.67 -10.11 -5.61
C THR A 105 -24.47 -9.70 -6.47
N VAL A 106 -24.50 -10.06 -7.76
CA VAL A 106 -23.50 -9.61 -8.74
C VAL A 106 -23.52 -8.08 -8.87
N ASP A 107 -24.70 -7.48 -8.90
CA ASP A 107 -24.86 -6.03 -9.06
C ASP A 107 -24.27 -5.26 -7.86
N GLU A 108 -24.53 -5.71 -6.63
CA GLU A 108 -23.94 -5.13 -5.42
C GLU A 108 -22.41 -5.24 -5.41
N LEU A 109 -21.89 -6.40 -5.81
CA LEU A 109 -20.44 -6.63 -5.92
C LEU A 109 -19.83 -5.67 -6.96
N GLU A 110 -20.48 -5.54 -8.12
CA GLU A 110 -20.03 -4.64 -9.17
C GLU A 110 -20.05 -3.17 -8.72
N GLU A 111 -21.07 -2.73 -7.98
CA GLU A 111 -21.13 -1.39 -7.40
C GLU A 111 -19.98 -1.12 -6.42
N GLN A 112 -19.65 -2.09 -5.56
CA GLN A 112 -18.53 -1.98 -4.63
C GLN A 112 -17.19 -1.88 -5.38
N VAL A 113 -16.98 -2.71 -6.39
CA VAL A 113 -15.77 -2.65 -7.24
C VAL A 113 -15.67 -1.31 -7.96
N LYS A 114 -16.76 -0.83 -8.57
CA LYS A 114 -16.84 0.50 -9.21
C LYS A 114 -16.55 1.62 -8.22
N LEU A 115 -17.02 1.52 -6.97
CA LEU A 115 -16.75 2.51 -5.93
C LEU A 115 -15.25 2.54 -5.58
N MET A 116 -14.63 1.38 -5.36
CA MET A 116 -13.20 1.26 -5.06
C MET A 116 -12.34 1.82 -6.19
N TYR A 117 -12.71 1.54 -7.44
CA TYR A 117 -12.03 2.08 -8.63
C TYR A 117 -12.19 3.60 -8.76
N ARG A 118 -13.43 4.12 -8.74
CA ARG A 118 -13.71 5.56 -8.92
C ARG A 118 -13.08 6.43 -7.84
N GLN A 119 -13.02 5.93 -6.60
CA GLN A 119 -12.39 6.63 -5.49
C GLN A 119 -10.88 6.40 -5.42
N LYS A 120 -10.30 5.69 -6.40
CA LYS A 120 -8.89 5.35 -6.47
C LYS A 120 -8.40 4.77 -5.13
N ARG A 121 -9.17 3.87 -4.54
CA ARG A 121 -8.83 3.22 -3.26
C ARG A 121 -7.85 2.08 -3.45
N VAL A 122 -7.83 1.47 -4.65
CA VAL A 122 -6.97 0.34 -5.01
C VAL A 122 -6.28 0.59 -6.33
N ASP A 123 -5.08 0.03 -6.48
CA ASP A 123 -4.28 0.10 -7.71
C ASP A 123 -4.60 -1.03 -8.69
N GLY A 124 -5.29 -2.07 -8.23
CA GLY A 124 -5.69 -3.22 -9.03
C GLY A 124 -6.58 -4.17 -8.24
N PHE A 125 -7.06 -5.21 -8.92
CA PHE A 125 -7.95 -6.22 -8.32
C PHE A 125 -7.42 -7.64 -8.55
N ILE A 126 -7.58 -8.50 -7.55
CA ILE A 126 -7.47 -9.95 -7.63
C ILE A 126 -8.89 -10.48 -7.55
N ILE A 127 -9.30 -11.28 -8.53
CA ILE A 127 -10.64 -11.88 -8.54
C ILE A 127 -10.54 -13.36 -8.22
N LEU A 128 -11.26 -13.76 -7.18
CA LEU A 128 -11.40 -15.17 -6.84
C LEU A 128 -12.64 -15.70 -7.58
N TYR A 129 -12.42 -16.45 -8.66
CA TYR A 129 -13.48 -17.26 -9.25
C TYR A 129 -13.28 -18.72 -8.84
N SER A 130 -14.36 -19.33 -8.37
CA SER A 130 -14.53 -20.78 -8.29
C SER A 130 -15.46 -21.21 -9.41
#